data_AF-A0A016SXU4-F1
#
_entry.id   AF-A0A016SXU4-F1
#
_cell.length_a   1.000
_cell.length_b   1.000
_cell.length_c   1.000
_cell.angle_alpha   90.00
_cell.angle_beta   90.00
_cell.angle_gamma   90.00
#
_symmetry.space_group_name_H-M   'P 1'
#
loop_
_entity.id
_entity.type
_entity.pdbx_description
1 polymer ?
#
loop_
_entity_poly.entity_id
_entity_poly.type
_entity_poly.pdbx_seq_one_letter_code
_entity_poly.pdbx_strand_id
1 'polypeptide(L)'
;MNGGALHVRQGDPSALAFGISPLNAWIRSMECLLHIAYRLDVKKWAIRSDEDKKKVELRKKRIQKEFCEEVGLRIDVPRRASGNSNDGNTARRFFRKASESARIAGIDDP
;
A
#
# COMPACT_ATOMS: atom_id res chain seq x y z
N MET A 1 10.10 24.12 26.34
CA MET A 1 9.56 23.96 24.97
C MET A 1 10.74 23.96 24.02
N ASN A 2 11.25 22.80 23.60
CA ASN A 2 12.39 22.73 22.68
C ASN A 2 11.86 22.60 21.25
N GLY A 3 11.92 23.71 20.51
CA GLY A 3 11.73 23.73 19.07
C GLY A 3 12.92 23.05 18.39
N GLY A 4 12.76 21.78 18.04
CA GLY A 4 13.73 21.08 17.21
C GLY A 4 13.76 21.69 15.81
N ALA A 5 14.86 22.35 15.46
CA ALA A 5 15.10 22.81 14.10
C ALA A 5 15.03 21.62 13.13
N LEU A 6 14.23 21.76 12.07
CA LEU A 6 14.22 20.82 10.94
C LEU A 6 15.64 20.76 10.36
N HIS A 7 16.33 19.63 10.55
CA HIS A 7 17.58 19.36 9.85
C HIS A 7 17.28 19.20 8.37
N VAL A 8 17.54 20.24 7.58
CA VAL A 8 17.51 20.16 6.12
C VAL A 8 18.66 19.25 5.70
N ARG A 9 18.36 18.00 5.39
CA ARG A 9 19.33 17.09 4.77
C ARG A 9 19.58 17.60 3.35
N GLN A 10 20.81 18.00 3.06
CA GLN A 10 21.22 18.26 1.68
C GLN A 10 21.21 16.94 0.91
N GLY A 11 20.46 16.89 -0.20
CA GLY A 11 20.42 15.71 -1.07
C GLY A 11 21.64 15.67 -1.98
N ASP A 12 22.06 14.47 -2.38
CA ASP A 12 23.09 14.27 -3.38
C ASP A 12 22.56 14.71 -4.77
N PRO A 13 23.14 15.74 -5.41
CA PRO A 13 22.68 16.20 -6.72
C PRO A 13 22.76 15.14 -7.81
N SER A 14 23.69 14.18 -7.70
CA SER A 14 23.80 13.07 -8.67
C SER A 14 22.57 12.16 -8.65
N ALA A 15 21.85 12.10 -7.52
CA ALA A 15 20.63 11.32 -7.39
C ALA A 15 19.47 11.87 -8.24
N LEU A 16 19.50 13.15 -8.61
CA LEU A 16 18.49 13.76 -9.48
C LEU A 16 18.51 13.15 -10.89
N ALA A 17 19.65 12.61 -11.34
CA ALA A 17 19.80 11.98 -12.64
C ALA A 17 18.93 10.71 -12.79
N PHE A 18 18.54 10.06 -11.68
CA PHE A 18 17.67 8.88 -11.70
C PHE A 18 16.20 9.23 -12.00
N GLY A 19 15.79 10.48 -11.77
CA GLY A 19 14.41 10.94 -11.97
C GLY A 19 13.39 10.25 -11.07
N ILE A 20 12.11 10.62 -11.25
CA ILE A 20 10.97 9.94 -10.61
C ILE A 20 10.33 9.04 -11.64
N SER A 21 10.19 7.75 -11.35
CA SER A 21 9.38 6.83 -12.17
C SER A 21 7.91 6.92 -11.75
N PRO A 22 7.01 7.51 -12.57
CA PRO A 22 5.61 7.62 -12.21
C PRO A 22 4.98 6.24 -12.06
N LEU A 23 5.33 5.29 -12.93
CA LEU A 23 4.84 3.91 -12.83
C LEU A 23 5.15 3.30 -11.45
N ASN A 24 6.39 3.42 -10.99
CA ASN A 24 6.79 2.90 -9.70
C ASN A 24 6.13 3.69 -8.55
N ALA A 25 6.00 5.01 -8.67
CA ALA A 25 5.31 5.82 -7.67
C ALA A 25 3.86 5.35 -7.46
N TRP A 26 3.11 5.09 -8.53
CA TRP A 26 1.73 4.59 -8.44
C TRP A 26 1.66 3.22 -7.79
N ILE A 27 2.50 2.26 -8.24
CA ILE A 27 2.51 0.91 -7.67
C ILE A 27 2.88 0.94 -6.18
N ARG A 28 3.93 1.68 -5.82
CA ARG A 28 4.45 1.74 -4.44
C ARG A 28 3.48 2.46 -3.50
N SER A 29 2.81 3.52 -3.96
CA SER A 29 1.78 4.18 -3.17
C SER A 29 0.62 3.24 -2.88
N MET A 30 0.13 2.50 -3.88
CA MET A 30 -0.93 1.51 -3.68
C MET A 30 -0.49 0.42 -2.69
N GLU A 31 0.72 -0.15 -2.85
CA GLU A 31 1.26 -1.17 -1.94
C GLU A 31 1.37 -0.64 -0.50
N CYS A 32 1.80 0.62 -0.33
CA CYS A 32 1.89 1.26 0.97
C CYS A 32 0.53 1.34 1.65
N LEU A 33 -0.48 1.84 0.92
CA LEU A 33 -1.86 1.94 1.43
C LEU A 33 -2.44 0.57 1.80
N LEU A 34 -2.23 -0.45 0.96
CA LEU A 34 -2.65 -1.82 1.28
C LEU A 34 -1.96 -2.36 2.53
N HIS A 35 -0.65 -2.14 2.70
CA HIS A 35 0.07 -2.56 3.90
C HIS A 35 -0.42 -1.84 5.17
N ILE A 36 -0.79 -0.56 5.07
CA ILE A 36 -1.43 0.16 6.17
C ILE A 36 -2.79 -0.47 6.47
N ALA A 37 -3.61 -0.66 5.43
CA ALA A 37 -4.96 -1.20 5.53
C ALA A 37 -4.98 -2.59 6.20
N TYR A 38 -4.04 -3.47 5.87
CA TYR A 38 -3.93 -4.80 6.49
C TYR A 38 -3.57 -4.75 7.97
N ARG A 39 -2.93 -3.67 8.42
CA ARG A 39 -2.42 -3.52 9.79
C ARG A 39 -3.30 -2.62 10.67
N LEU A 40 -4.43 -2.14 10.19
CA LEU A 40 -5.31 -1.23 10.93
C LEU A 40 -5.80 -1.78 12.28
N ASP A 41 -5.97 -3.10 12.39
CA ASP A 41 -6.44 -3.74 13.63
C ASP A 41 -5.32 -3.84 14.69
N VAL A 42 -4.07 -3.93 14.24
CA VAL A 42 -2.89 -4.14 15.12
C VAL A 42 -2.09 -2.85 15.35
N LYS A 43 -2.17 -1.89 14.42
CA LYS A 43 -1.53 -0.56 14.46
C LYS A 43 -0.02 -0.58 14.76
N LYS A 44 0.68 -1.63 14.30
CA LYS A 44 2.12 -1.84 14.47
C LYS A 44 2.78 -2.02 13.10
N TRP A 45 3.98 -1.48 12.93
CA TRP A 45 4.77 -1.70 11.72
C TRP A 45 5.37 -3.11 11.67
N ALA A 46 6.05 -3.54 12.75
CA ALA A 46 6.63 -4.87 12.87
C ALA A 46 5.64 -5.86 13.49
N ILE A 47 5.24 -6.87 12.72
CA ILE A 47 4.30 -7.91 13.16
C ILE A 47 5.09 -9.16 13.56
N ARG A 48 5.35 -9.31 14.87
CA ARG A 48 6.18 -10.41 15.40
C ARG A 48 5.37 -11.54 16.03
N SER A 49 4.25 -11.23 16.71
CA SER A 49 3.42 -12.23 17.37
C SER A 49 2.54 -12.98 16.37
N ASP A 50 2.29 -14.26 16.63
CA ASP A 50 1.45 -15.08 15.75
C ASP A 50 -0.03 -14.66 15.80
N GLU A 51 -0.48 -14.09 16.91
CA GLU A 51 -1.82 -13.49 17.01
C GLU A 51 -1.97 -12.29 16.07
N ASP A 52 -1.00 -11.37 16.07
CA ASP A 52 -1.03 -10.19 15.19
C ASP A 52 -0.92 -10.62 13.72
N LYS A 53 -0.09 -11.63 13.41
CA LYS A 53 -0.02 -12.21 12.04
C LYS A 53 -1.37 -12.76 11.59
N LYS A 54 -2.07 -13.50 12.46
CA LYS A 54 -3.40 -14.04 12.14
C LYS A 54 -4.41 -12.93 11.87
N LYS A 55 -4.43 -11.87 12.67
CA LYS A 55 -5.31 -10.69 12.47
C LYS A 55 -5.05 -10.03 11.12
N VAL A 56 -3.77 -9.76 10.82
CA VAL A 56 -3.34 -9.15 9.54
C VAL A 56 -3.73 -10.02 8.35
N GLU A 57 -3.48 -11.33 8.41
CA GLU A 57 -3.84 -12.26 7.32
C GLU A 57 -5.36 -12.36 7.12
N LEU A 58 -6.14 -12.35 8.20
CA LEU A 58 -7.60 -12.42 8.12
C LEU A 58 -8.17 -11.13 7.48
N ARG A 59 -7.66 -9.96 7.88
CA ARG A 59 -8.02 -8.67 7.28
C ARG A 59 -7.56 -8.58 5.82
N LYS A 60 -6.36 -9.05 5.49
CA LYS A 60 -5.83 -9.12 4.12
C LYS A 60 -6.75 -9.94 3.22
N LYS A 61 -7.14 -11.15 3.64
CA LYS A 61 -8.04 -12.01 2.87
C LYS A 61 -9.40 -11.37 2.64
N ARG A 62 -9.96 -10.70 3.66
CA ARG A 62 -11.22 -9.95 3.54
C ARG A 62 -11.11 -8.88 2.45
N ILE A 63 -10.08 -8.03 2.53
CA ILE A 63 -9.86 -6.94 1.57
C ILE A 63 -9.63 -7.49 0.16
N GLN A 64 -8.80 -8.53 0.00
CA GLN A 64 -8.56 -9.16 -1.31
C GLN A 64 -9.85 -9.71 -1.94
N LYS A 65 -10.71 -10.33 -1.13
CA LYS A 65 -12.01 -10.86 -1.55
C LYS A 65 -12.93 -9.72 -2.01
N GLU A 66 -13.11 -8.69 -1.17
CA GLU A 66 -13.97 -7.54 -1.47
C GLU A 66 -13.52 -6.80 -2.74
N PHE A 67 -12.20 -6.60 -2.95
CA PHE A 67 -11.70 -6.02 -4.21
C PHE A 67 -11.99 -6.89 -5.44
N CYS A 68 -11.92 -8.22 -5.29
CA CYS A 68 -12.21 -9.14 -6.38
C CYS A 68 -13.70 -9.14 -6.73
N GLU A 69 -14.58 -9.14 -5.73
CA GLU A 69 -16.03 -9.22 -5.89
C GLU A 69 -16.65 -7.88 -6.32
N GLU A 70 -16.25 -6.77 -5.69
CA GLU A 70 -16.90 -5.47 -5.90
C GLU A 70 -16.25 -4.65 -7.03
N VAL A 71 -14.94 -4.80 -7.22
CA VAL A 71 -14.17 -3.99 -8.18
C VAL A 71 -13.70 -4.81 -9.38
N GLY A 72 -13.71 -6.14 -9.28
CA GLY A 72 -13.13 -7.03 -10.28
C GLY A 72 -11.61 -6.88 -10.36
N LEU A 73 -10.95 -6.62 -9.22
CA LEU A 73 -9.50 -6.47 -9.11
C LEU A 73 -8.90 -7.54 -8.22
N ARG A 74 -7.90 -8.25 -8.75
CA ARG A 74 -7.09 -9.19 -7.96
C ARG A 74 -5.88 -8.44 -7.43
N ILE A 75 -5.86 -8.15 -6.13
CA ILE A 75 -4.80 -7.35 -5.49
C ILE A 75 -3.87 -8.21 -4.60
N ASP A 76 -2.58 -7.88 -4.59
CA ASP A 76 -1.57 -8.48 -3.73
C ASP A 76 -1.52 -10.02 -3.74
N VAL A 77 -1.74 -10.62 -4.92
CA VAL A 77 -1.67 -12.06 -5.13
C VAL A 77 -0.36 -12.43 -5.85
N PRO A 78 0.46 -13.35 -5.31
CA PRO A 78 1.66 -13.83 -5.98
C PRO A 78 1.35 -14.44 -7.35
N ARG A 79 2.20 -14.16 -8.34
CA ARG A 79 2.13 -14.79 -9.68
C ARG A 79 3.09 -15.98 -9.73
N ARG A 80 2.75 -17.02 -10.51
CA ARG A 80 3.53 -18.28 -10.60
C ARG A 80 4.99 -18.11 -11.09
N ALA A 81 5.28 -17.02 -11.80
CA ALA A 81 6.62 -16.71 -12.32
C ALA A 81 7.35 -15.74 -11.37
N SER A 82 7.11 -14.45 -11.53
CA SER A 82 7.70 -13.40 -10.71
C SER A 82 6.70 -12.27 -10.46
N GLY A 83 6.89 -11.56 -9.33
CA GLY A 83 6.04 -10.46 -8.91
C GLY A 83 4.68 -10.89 -8.36
N ASN A 84 3.79 -9.91 -8.24
CA ASN A 84 2.44 -10.06 -7.73
C ASN A 84 1.44 -9.45 -8.74
N SER A 85 0.17 -9.41 -8.36
CA SER A 85 -0.87 -8.78 -9.15
C SER A 85 -0.91 -7.24 -9.04
N ASN A 86 0.04 -6.61 -8.32
CA ASN A 86 0.15 -5.16 -8.16
C ASN A 86 0.96 -4.55 -9.30
N ASP A 87 0.47 -4.72 -10.53
CA ASP A 87 1.05 -4.06 -11.69
C ASP A 87 0.46 -2.64 -11.87
N GLY A 88 0.99 -1.91 -12.85
CA GLY A 88 0.55 -0.55 -13.13
C GLY A 88 -0.93 -0.44 -13.51
N ASN A 89 -1.53 -1.48 -14.08
CA ASN A 89 -2.96 -1.48 -14.38
C ASN A 89 -3.79 -1.60 -13.11
N THR A 90 -3.40 -2.49 -12.21
CA THR A 90 -4.02 -2.61 -10.88
C THR A 90 -3.94 -1.28 -10.11
N ALA A 91 -2.75 -0.66 -10.05
CA ALA A 91 -2.57 0.62 -9.38
C ALA A 91 -3.45 1.73 -9.99
N ARG A 92 -3.47 1.86 -11.32
CA ARG A 92 -4.33 2.85 -11.99
C ARG A 92 -5.82 2.63 -11.69
N ARG A 93 -6.28 1.37 -11.68
CA ARG A 93 -7.69 1.07 -11.39
C ARG A 93 -8.06 1.28 -9.93
N PHE A 94 -7.16 0.97 -9.00
CA PHE A 94 -7.32 1.24 -7.56
C PHE A 94 -7.57 2.74 -7.34
N PHE A 95 -6.67 3.59 -7.80
CA PHE A 95 -6.80 5.04 -7.61
C PHE A 95 -7.89 5.70 -8.47
N ARG A 96 -8.30 5.10 -9.58
CA ARG A 96 -9.46 5.58 -10.36
C ARG A 96 -10.78 5.40 -9.61
N LYS A 97 -10.85 4.39 -8.74
CA LYS A 97 -11.98 4.08 -7.86
C LYS A 97 -11.59 4.35 -6.42
N ALA A 98 -11.13 5.57 -6.15
CA ALA A 98 -10.52 5.95 -4.87
C ALA A 98 -11.48 5.73 -3.70
N SER A 99 -12.72 6.22 -3.80
CA SER A 99 -13.73 6.08 -2.76
C SER A 99 -14.10 4.62 -2.47
N GLU A 100 -14.29 3.78 -3.49
CA GLU A 100 -14.54 2.35 -3.27
C GLU A 100 -13.32 1.66 -2.67
N SER A 101 -12.12 2.02 -3.13
CA SER A 101 -10.88 1.46 -2.62
C SER A 101 -10.64 1.83 -1.16
N ALA A 102 -10.89 3.09 -0.81
CA ALA A 102 -10.79 3.61 0.56
C ALA A 102 -11.78 2.89 1.49
N ARG A 103 -13.04 2.75 1.06
CA ARG A 103 -14.07 2.02 1.80
C ARG A 103 -13.70 0.55 2.04
N ILE A 104 -13.27 -0.18 1.01
CA ILE A 104 -12.89 -1.60 1.13
C ILE A 104 -11.68 -1.75 2.06
N ALA A 105 -10.64 -0.93 1.86
CA ALA A 105 -9.42 -0.94 2.67
C ALA A 105 -9.67 -0.47 4.12
N GLY A 106 -10.69 0.35 4.34
CA GLY A 106 -10.98 1.01 5.61
C GLY A 106 -9.99 2.12 5.93
N ILE A 107 -9.52 2.84 4.90
CA ILE A 107 -8.68 4.04 5.01
C ILE A 107 -9.48 5.27 4.64
N ASP A 108 -8.96 6.45 4.97
CA ASP A 108 -9.62 7.71 4.63
C ASP A 108 -9.62 7.94 3.11
N ASP A 109 -10.73 8.48 2.61
CA ASP A 109 -10.88 8.87 1.20
C ASP A 109 -10.13 10.20 0.96
N PRO A 110 -9.35 10.32 -0.13
CA PRO A 110 -8.70 11.57 -0.54
C PRO A 110 -9.64 12.74 -0.84
#